data_AF-A0A957BSU0-F1
#
_entry.id   AF-A0A957BSU0-F1
#
_cell.length_a   1.000
_cell.length_b   1.000
_cell.length_c   1.000
_cell.angle_alpha   90.00
_cell.angle_beta   90.00
_cell.angle_gamma   90.00
#
_symmetry.space_group_name_H-M   'P 1'
#
loop_
_entity.id
_entity.type
_entity.pdbx_description
1 polymer ?
#
loop_
_entity_poly.entity_id
_entity_poly.type
_entity_poly.pdbx_seq_one_letter_code
_entity_poly.pdbx_strand_id
1 'polypeptide(L)'
;MMSGDRQHHVIFMPSGLRGYVPDGTLLMDAARQLGVELESICNGQGTCHKCRVHIETGEFPKHGITSDEKHLSPPTVREQQSFGKAANATFRLACQARIEGDLLVSVPEASLAHKQIIRKSANTQRPLTVKPAVRPLFVTVEPAMLDAQPGDWERLQTAIDEQHHLNGLRINLHALRKLQATLRAGDWQTTIVLREDRDILDVRPGYEDTVYGVAVDIGTTTVVAHLCDLRTGAVLATEAAMNPQVAHGEDVMSRISYVMMQPNGLDTLHRAIIDTLNRLIASAAESAGVAIDHIYDLVVVGNTTMTHLFL
;
A
#
# COMPACT_ATOMS: atom_id res chain seq x y z
N MET A 1 -20.73 35.76 -15.02
CA MET A 1 -19.41 36.12 -15.59
C MET A 1 -18.42 35.11 -15.08
N MET A 2 -17.88 34.29 -16.00
CA MET A 2 -16.97 33.19 -15.68
C MET A 2 -15.64 33.75 -15.20
N SER A 3 -15.31 33.52 -13.93
CA SER A 3 -13.96 33.70 -13.40
C SER A 3 -13.03 32.73 -14.13
N GLY A 4 -12.12 33.26 -14.94
CA GLY A 4 -11.13 32.46 -15.66
C GLY A 4 -10.36 31.56 -14.71
N ASP A 5 -10.09 30.34 -15.17
CA ASP A 5 -9.46 29.23 -14.46
C ASP A 5 -7.98 29.54 -14.15
N ARG A 6 -7.74 30.51 -13.27
CA ARG A 6 -6.39 30.88 -12.83
C ARG A 6 -5.88 29.75 -11.95
N GLN A 7 -4.75 29.19 -12.36
CA GLN A 7 -4.05 28.16 -11.60
C GLN A 7 -2.76 28.74 -11.04
N HIS A 8 -2.41 28.31 -9.83
CA HIS A 8 -1.23 28.75 -9.11
C HIS A 8 -0.33 27.55 -8.84
N HIS A 9 0.97 27.77 -8.98
CA HIS A 9 2.00 26.77 -8.75
C HIS A 9 2.36 26.73 -7.26
N VAL A 10 2.16 25.56 -6.65
CA VAL A 10 2.45 25.34 -5.23
C VAL A 10 3.50 24.25 -5.08
N ILE A 11 4.50 24.51 -4.24
CA ILE A 11 5.60 23.60 -3.96
C ILE A 11 5.67 23.37 -2.46
N PHE A 12 5.68 22.11 -2.04
CA PHE A 12 5.85 21.70 -0.66
C PHE A 12 7.26 21.17 -0.40
N MET A 13 7.92 21.72 0.61
CA MET A 13 9.25 21.32 1.09
C MET A 13 9.13 20.73 2.49
N PRO A 14 9.95 19.73 2.88
CA PRO A 14 11.07 19.13 2.14
C PRO A 14 10.68 18.03 1.14
N SER A 15 9.39 17.66 1.03
CA SER A 15 8.93 16.55 0.18
C SER A 15 9.18 16.78 -1.33
N GLY A 16 9.35 18.03 -1.76
CA GLY A 16 9.59 18.39 -3.16
C GLY A 16 8.36 18.22 -4.07
N LEU A 17 7.20 17.92 -3.48
CA LEU A 17 5.95 17.72 -4.20
C LEU A 17 5.42 19.07 -4.70
N ARG A 18 5.05 19.12 -5.98
CA ARG A 18 4.65 20.35 -6.66
C ARG A 18 3.52 20.10 -7.66
N GLY A 19 2.70 21.12 -7.86
CA GLY A 19 1.68 21.09 -8.91
C GLY A 19 0.89 22.38 -8.97
N TYR A 20 -0.05 22.41 -9.91
CA TYR A 20 -0.92 23.55 -10.17
C TYR A 20 -2.28 23.31 -9.53
N VAL A 21 -2.77 24.30 -8.79
CA VAL A 21 -4.08 24.26 -8.13
C VAL A 21 -4.92 25.47 -8.51
N PRO A 22 -6.25 25.35 -8.58
CA PRO A 22 -7.13 26.48 -8.87
C PRO A 22 -7.03 27.61 -7.83
N ASP A 23 -7.22 28.84 -8.28
CA ASP A 23 -7.39 30.02 -7.42
C ASP A 23 -8.47 29.80 -6.35
N GLY A 24 -8.16 30.19 -5.12
CA GLY A 24 -9.04 30.05 -3.95
C GLY A 24 -9.05 28.67 -3.29
N THR A 25 -8.28 27.70 -3.81
CA THR A 25 -8.12 26.36 -3.19
C THR A 25 -7.51 26.49 -1.79
N LEU A 26 -8.02 25.71 -0.82
CA LEU A 26 -7.43 25.68 0.52
C LEU A 26 -6.05 25.01 0.46
N LEU A 27 -5.10 25.55 1.21
CA LEU A 27 -3.73 25.03 1.23
C LEU A 27 -3.67 23.57 1.73
N MET A 28 -4.57 23.19 2.63
CA MET A 28 -4.77 21.80 3.06
C MET A 28 -5.23 20.88 1.92
N ASP A 29 -6.14 21.36 1.07
CA ASP A 29 -6.66 20.57 -0.05
C ASP A 29 -5.61 20.45 -1.15
N ALA A 30 -4.85 21.51 -1.40
CA ALA A 30 -3.68 21.49 -2.26
C ALA A 30 -2.62 20.49 -1.75
N ALA A 31 -2.34 20.49 -0.44
CA ALA A 31 -1.43 19.52 0.17
C ALA A 31 -1.90 18.08 -0.07
N ARG A 32 -3.19 17.79 0.18
CA ARG A 32 -3.78 16.46 -0.05
C ARG A 32 -3.73 16.03 -1.52
N GLN A 33 -4.08 16.93 -2.45
CA GLN A 33 -4.02 16.66 -3.89
C GLN A 33 -2.60 16.34 -4.37
N LEU A 34 -1.60 17.02 -3.82
CA LEU A 34 -0.19 16.83 -4.15
C LEU A 34 0.48 15.70 -3.35
N GLY A 35 -0.25 15.01 -2.46
CA GLY A 35 0.26 13.86 -1.70
C GLY A 35 1.07 14.23 -0.44
N VAL A 36 0.90 15.44 0.07
CA VAL A 36 1.52 15.94 1.31
C VAL A 36 0.55 15.73 2.48
N GLU A 37 0.91 14.84 3.40
CA GLU A 37 0.08 14.49 4.56
C GLU A 37 0.30 15.45 5.74
N LEU A 38 -0.55 16.48 5.83
CA LEU A 38 -0.61 17.39 6.97
C LEU A 38 -1.55 16.85 8.06
N GLU A 39 -1.11 16.87 9.33
CA GLU A 39 -1.95 16.44 10.45
C GLU A 39 -3.10 17.46 10.70
N SER A 40 -4.35 17.02 10.62
CA SER A 40 -5.52 17.88 10.87
C SER A 40 -6.61 17.15 11.66
N ILE A 41 -6.57 17.28 12.98
CA ILE A 41 -7.54 16.67 13.92
C ILE A 41 -8.79 17.53 14.18
N CYS A 42 -8.81 18.77 13.69
CA CYS A 42 -9.94 19.70 13.92
C CYS A 42 -10.88 19.83 12.72
N ASN A 43 -10.72 18.99 11.70
CA ASN A 43 -11.45 19.06 10.43
C ASN A 43 -11.59 20.49 9.87
N GLY A 44 -10.48 21.23 9.83
CA GLY A 44 -10.45 22.60 9.32
C GLY A 44 -11.09 23.67 10.18
N GLN A 45 -11.34 23.42 11.47
CA GLN A 45 -11.84 24.44 12.41
C GLN A 45 -10.75 25.37 12.97
N GLY A 46 -9.47 25.08 12.74
CA GLY A 46 -8.36 25.92 13.19
C GLY A 46 -8.08 25.89 14.71
N THR A 47 -8.59 24.88 15.43
CA THR A 47 -8.47 24.79 16.91
C THR A 47 -7.33 23.90 17.41
N CYS A 48 -6.76 23.04 16.54
CA CYS A 48 -5.75 22.06 16.94
C CYS A 48 -4.30 22.46 16.67
N HIS A 49 -4.07 23.48 15.83
CA HIS A 49 -2.75 23.98 15.43
C HIS A 49 -1.79 22.99 14.77
N LYS A 50 -2.24 21.77 14.47
CA LYS A 50 -1.40 20.70 13.92
C LYS A 50 -1.07 20.84 12.44
N CYS A 51 -1.94 21.48 11.67
CA CYS A 51 -1.77 21.77 10.24
C CYS A 51 -0.95 23.04 9.97
N ARG A 52 0.03 23.30 10.83
CA ARG A 52 0.87 24.49 10.75
C ARG A 52 1.86 24.34 9.61
N VAL A 53 1.96 25.38 8.80
CA VAL A 53 2.88 25.44 7.66
C VAL A 53 3.61 26.78 7.67
N HIS A 54 4.81 26.80 7.11
CA HIS A 54 5.64 27.97 6.97
C HIS A 54 5.65 28.41 5.50
N ILE A 55 5.46 29.70 5.24
CA ILE A 55 5.42 30.25 3.90
C ILE A 55 6.77 30.90 3.62
N GLU A 56 7.53 30.35 2.68
CA GLU A 56 8.81 30.92 2.31
C GLU A 56 8.56 32.14 1.42
N THR A 57 9.04 33.32 1.84
CA THR A 57 8.87 34.58 1.10
C THR A 57 10.13 34.93 0.32
N GLY A 58 9.95 35.35 -0.93
CA GLY A 58 11.05 35.76 -1.82
C GLY A 58 10.95 35.18 -3.22
N GLU A 59 11.94 35.52 -4.04
CA GLU A 59 12.13 34.93 -5.35
C GLU A 59 12.97 33.66 -5.22
N PHE A 60 12.49 32.55 -5.79
CA PHE A 60 13.17 31.26 -5.77
C PHE A 60 13.53 30.84 -7.21
N PRO A 61 14.64 31.35 -7.80
CA PRO A 61 15.03 31.08 -9.18
C PRO A 61 15.20 29.60 -9.50
N LYS A 62 15.64 28.80 -8.52
CA LYS A 62 15.80 27.33 -8.65
C LYS A 62 14.46 26.61 -8.87
N HIS A 63 13.37 27.18 -8.39
CA HIS A 63 12.03 26.60 -8.45
C HIS A 63 11.12 27.34 -9.43
N GLY A 64 11.57 28.47 -9.99
CA GLY A 64 10.83 29.27 -10.96
C GLY A 64 9.59 29.94 -10.39
N ILE A 65 9.57 30.21 -9.08
CA ILE A 65 8.42 30.80 -8.39
C ILE A 65 8.83 32.02 -7.55
N THR A 66 7.91 32.97 -7.47
CA THR A 66 7.98 34.10 -6.54
C THR A 66 6.88 33.89 -5.53
N SER A 67 7.25 33.69 -4.27
CA SER A 67 6.32 33.38 -3.18
C SER A 67 6.24 34.59 -2.24
N ASP A 68 5.04 35.07 -1.97
CA ASP A 68 4.77 36.20 -1.08
C ASP A 68 3.61 35.83 -0.15
N GLU A 69 3.60 36.36 1.07
CA GLU A 69 2.49 36.15 2.02
C GLU A 69 1.16 36.69 1.48
N LYS A 70 1.20 37.67 0.57
CA LYS A 70 0.03 38.23 -0.12
C LYS A 70 -0.58 37.27 -1.14
N HIS A 71 0.09 36.17 -1.48
CA HIS A 71 -0.45 35.10 -2.30
C HIS A 71 -1.34 34.13 -1.50
N LEU A 72 -1.59 34.44 -0.23
CA LEU A 72 -2.58 33.77 0.61
C LEU A 72 -3.66 34.73 1.07
N SER A 73 -4.85 34.18 1.32
CA SER A 73 -5.93 34.92 1.95
C SER A 73 -5.50 35.51 3.30
N PRO A 74 -6.05 36.67 3.71
CA PRO A 74 -5.73 37.30 4.99
C PRO A 74 -5.92 36.35 6.19
N PRO A 75 -5.10 36.46 7.24
CA PRO A 75 -5.22 35.60 8.42
C PRO A 75 -6.59 35.73 9.08
N THR A 76 -7.24 34.61 9.34
CA THR A 76 -8.54 34.60 10.02
C THR A 76 -8.41 34.98 11.49
N VAL A 77 -9.51 35.42 12.13
CA VAL A 77 -9.54 35.74 13.58
C VAL A 77 -9.03 34.57 14.42
N ARG A 78 -9.29 33.32 14.00
CA ARG A 78 -8.82 32.11 14.67
C ARG A 78 -7.30 31.91 14.52
N GLU A 79 -6.72 32.18 13.35
CA GLU A 79 -5.27 32.16 13.17
C GLU A 79 -4.60 33.22 14.06
N GLN A 80 -5.15 34.43 14.12
CA GLN A 80 -4.61 35.52 14.95
C GLN A 80 -4.67 35.21 16.45
N GLN A 81 -5.75 34.57 16.92
CA GLN A 81 -5.88 34.11 18.31
C GLN A 81 -4.92 32.97 18.66
N SER A 82 -4.57 32.15 17.67
CA SER A 82 -3.73 30.96 17.85
C SER A 82 -2.25 31.26 18.00
N PHE A 83 -1.75 32.30 17.32
CA PHE A 83 -0.33 32.67 17.32
C PHE A 83 0.01 33.88 18.22
N GLY A 84 -0.98 34.51 18.85
CA GLY A 84 -0.80 35.65 19.76
C GLY A 84 -0.12 36.87 19.11
N LYS A 85 0.41 37.80 19.93
CA LYS A 85 1.24 38.94 19.46
C LYS A 85 2.59 38.53 18.86
N ALA A 86 2.91 37.24 18.85
CA ALA A 86 4.04 36.64 18.13
C ALA A 86 3.61 36.26 16.70
N ALA A 87 2.88 37.14 16.02
CA ALA A 87 2.67 37.10 14.59
C ALA A 87 4.01 37.41 13.88
N ASN A 88 4.99 36.54 14.05
CA ASN A 88 6.06 36.42 13.07
C ASN A 88 5.35 35.90 11.81
N ALA A 89 5.29 36.76 10.80
CA ALA A 89 4.36 36.76 9.68
C ALA A 89 4.34 35.48 8.81
N THR A 90 5.20 34.52 9.13
CA THR A 90 5.61 33.44 8.24
C THR A 90 4.92 32.10 8.50
N PHE A 91 4.11 31.96 9.57
CA PHE A 91 3.37 30.72 9.86
C PHE A 91 1.86 30.86 9.64
N ARG A 92 1.27 29.87 8.96
CA ARG A 92 -0.17 29.80 8.65
C ARG A 92 -0.75 28.45 8.99
N LEU A 93 -2.07 28.39 9.17
CA LEU A 93 -2.80 27.12 9.27
C LEU A 93 -3.27 26.72 7.87
N ALA A 94 -2.77 25.60 7.34
CA ALA A 94 -3.10 25.15 5.99
C ALA A 94 -4.61 24.94 5.78
N CYS A 95 -5.37 24.66 6.84
CA CYS A 95 -6.81 24.47 6.77
C CYS A 95 -7.64 25.77 6.74
N GLN A 96 -7.01 26.93 6.95
CA GLN A 96 -7.66 28.25 6.94
C GLN A 96 -7.15 29.16 5.82
N ALA A 97 -5.97 28.85 5.26
CA ALA A 97 -5.34 29.66 4.23
C ALA A 97 -5.80 29.23 2.83
N ARG A 98 -6.32 30.17 2.04
CA ARG A 98 -6.63 29.98 0.61
C ARG A 98 -5.51 30.52 -0.27
N ILE A 99 -5.27 29.83 -1.37
CA ILE A 99 -4.19 30.13 -2.32
C ILE A 99 -4.71 31.13 -3.37
N GLU A 100 -4.04 32.27 -3.47
CA GLU A 100 -4.37 33.38 -4.38
C GLU A 100 -3.19 33.72 -5.33
N GLY A 101 -2.07 33.00 -5.21
CA GLY A 101 -0.85 33.15 -6.01
C GLY A 101 0.12 31.98 -5.85
N ASP A 102 1.24 32.02 -6.56
CA ASP A 102 2.29 30.98 -6.48
C ASP A 102 2.95 30.95 -5.10
N LEU A 103 3.21 29.75 -4.57
CA LEU A 103 3.65 29.58 -3.19
C LEU A 103 4.71 28.50 -3.02
N LEU A 104 5.72 28.84 -2.22
CA LEU A 104 6.66 27.88 -1.64
C LEU A 104 6.30 27.66 -0.18
N VAL A 105 5.92 26.43 0.15
CA VAL A 105 5.44 26.06 1.48
C VAL A 105 6.41 25.09 2.12
N SER A 106 7.01 25.51 3.23
CA SER A 106 7.84 24.66 4.08
C SER A 106 6.97 24.02 5.15
N VAL A 107 6.93 22.69 5.17
CA VAL A 107 6.14 21.90 6.12
C VAL A 107 7.05 21.46 7.27
N PRO A 108 6.85 21.97 8.49
CA PRO A 108 7.59 21.50 9.66
C PRO A 108 7.35 20.01 9.91
N GLU A 109 8.38 19.28 10.35
CA GLU A 109 8.24 17.85 10.69
C GLU A 109 7.14 17.57 11.71
N ALA A 110 6.93 18.48 12.66
CA ALA A 110 5.87 18.38 13.68
C ALA A 110 4.44 18.46 13.09
N SER A 111 4.30 18.90 11.85
CA SER A 111 3.02 19.04 11.13
C SER A 111 2.84 18.00 10.04
N LEU A 112 3.91 17.29 9.67
CA LEU A 112 3.82 16.05 8.91
C LEU A 112 3.21 14.97 9.80
N ALA A 113 2.35 14.13 9.23
CA ALA A 113 1.82 12.96 9.91
C ALA A 113 2.87 11.85 10.12
N HIS A 114 4.09 12.19 10.58
CA HIS A 114 5.09 11.21 11.03
C HIS A 114 4.76 10.76 12.45
N LYS A 115 3.72 9.94 12.60
CA LYS A 115 3.61 9.10 13.80
C LYS A 115 4.45 7.87 13.59
N GLN A 116 5.41 7.65 14.49
CA GLN A 116 6.13 6.40 14.67
C GLN A 116 5.17 5.23 14.49
N ILE A 117 5.24 4.57 13.35
CA ILE A 117 4.50 3.34 13.11
C ILE A 117 5.16 2.33 14.05
N ILE A 118 4.46 1.99 15.12
CA ILE A 118 4.95 1.00 16.08
C ILE A 118 4.98 -0.33 15.33
N ARG A 119 6.15 -0.67 14.78
CA ARG A 119 6.47 -1.99 14.23
C ARG A 119 6.50 -2.95 15.40
N LYS A 120 5.33 -3.45 15.81
CA LYS A 120 5.28 -4.57 16.75
C LYS A 120 5.88 -5.77 16.02
N SER A 121 7.08 -6.17 16.43
CA SER A 121 7.67 -7.41 15.99
C SER A 121 6.70 -8.55 16.31
N ALA A 122 6.41 -9.42 15.35
CA ALA A 122 5.65 -10.63 15.63
C ALA A 122 6.34 -11.39 16.77
N ASN A 123 5.59 -11.79 17.79
CA ASN A 123 6.16 -12.53 18.91
C ASN A 123 6.45 -13.97 18.48
N THR A 124 7.64 -14.20 17.93
CA THR A 124 8.13 -15.50 17.42
C THR A 124 8.49 -16.50 18.52
N GLN A 125 8.31 -16.16 19.81
CA GLN A 125 8.73 -17.00 20.93
C GLN A 125 7.71 -18.09 21.32
N ARG A 126 6.55 -18.18 20.66
CA ARG A 126 5.62 -19.30 20.86
C ARG A 126 5.95 -20.45 19.89
N PRO A 127 6.09 -21.69 20.36
CA PRO A 127 6.22 -22.83 19.47
C PRO A 127 4.92 -22.97 18.64
N LEU A 128 5.05 -22.83 17.33
CA LEU A 128 3.96 -22.97 16.37
C LEU A 128 4.20 -24.26 15.57
N THR A 129 3.20 -25.13 15.51
CA THR A 129 3.22 -26.26 14.59
C THR A 129 2.84 -25.75 13.20
N VAL A 130 3.83 -25.63 12.33
CA VAL A 130 3.66 -25.08 10.98
C VAL A 130 2.95 -26.11 10.11
N LYS A 131 1.72 -25.79 9.69
CA LYS A 131 0.87 -26.57 8.78
C LYS A 131 0.29 -25.63 7.72
N PRO A 132 1.11 -25.17 6.77
CA PRO A 132 0.66 -24.21 5.78
C PRO A 132 -0.35 -24.87 4.84
N ALA A 133 -1.34 -24.09 4.39
CA ALA A 133 -2.27 -24.55 3.36
C ALA A 133 -1.57 -24.75 2.01
N VAL A 134 -0.48 -24.01 1.77
CA VAL A 134 0.33 -24.07 0.56
C VAL A 134 1.71 -24.67 0.87
N ARG A 135 2.14 -25.65 0.08
CA ARG A 135 3.46 -26.29 0.21
C ARG A 135 4.07 -26.66 -1.15
N PRO A 136 5.40 -26.63 -1.28
CA PRO A 136 6.08 -27.14 -2.45
C PRO A 136 6.11 -28.67 -2.40
N LEU A 137 6.08 -29.30 -3.58
CA LEU A 137 6.26 -30.73 -3.75
C LEU A 137 7.17 -30.99 -4.96
N PHE A 138 8.31 -31.61 -4.72
CA PHE A 138 9.24 -32.00 -5.78
C PHE A 138 8.79 -33.29 -6.45
N VAL A 139 8.80 -33.31 -7.78
CA VAL A 139 8.36 -34.43 -8.61
C VAL A 139 9.33 -34.63 -9.76
N THR A 140 9.69 -35.88 -10.03
CA THR A 140 10.43 -36.27 -11.23
C THR A 140 9.48 -36.89 -12.23
N VAL A 141 9.42 -36.39 -13.46
CA VAL A 141 8.50 -36.87 -14.48
C VAL A 141 9.27 -37.70 -15.51
N GLU A 142 8.76 -38.87 -15.88
CA GLU A 142 9.37 -39.70 -16.92
C GLU A 142 9.41 -38.98 -18.27
N PRO A 143 10.55 -38.83 -18.96
CA PRO A 143 10.68 -38.08 -20.22
C PRO A 143 9.65 -38.46 -21.28
N ALA A 144 9.29 -37.52 -22.15
CA ALA A 144 8.38 -37.82 -23.27
C ALA A 144 9.06 -38.74 -24.29
N MET A 145 8.45 -39.90 -24.57
CA MET A 145 8.94 -40.92 -25.50
C MET A 145 8.01 -41.04 -26.72
N LEU A 146 8.53 -41.50 -27.87
CA LEU A 146 7.76 -41.61 -29.13
C LEU A 146 6.67 -42.70 -29.09
N ASP A 147 6.83 -43.70 -28.22
CA ASP A 147 5.95 -44.86 -28.08
C ASP A 147 4.76 -44.63 -27.12
N ALA A 148 4.82 -43.58 -26.30
CA ALA A 148 3.75 -43.18 -25.39
C ALA A 148 3.29 -41.73 -25.70
N GLN A 149 1.98 -41.52 -25.90
CA GLN A 149 1.41 -40.21 -26.20
C GLN A 149 0.56 -39.57 -25.09
N PRO A 150 0.85 -39.71 -23.78
CA PRO A 150 0.18 -38.90 -22.76
C PRO A 150 0.65 -37.43 -22.85
N GLY A 151 -0.25 -36.50 -22.54
CA GLY A 151 0.11 -35.09 -22.42
C GLY A 151 0.98 -34.85 -21.18
N ASP A 152 1.62 -33.67 -21.14
CA ASP A 152 2.50 -33.28 -20.02
C ASP A 152 1.74 -33.25 -18.68
N TRP A 153 0.44 -32.95 -18.68
CA TRP A 153 -0.40 -32.96 -17.47
C TRP A 153 -0.69 -34.38 -16.98
N GLU A 154 -1.06 -35.29 -17.88
CA GLU A 154 -1.27 -36.71 -17.55
C GLU A 154 0.01 -37.33 -16.99
N ARG A 155 1.17 -37.07 -17.62
CA ARG A 155 2.47 -37.53 -17.13
C ARG A 155 2.80 -37.01 -15.74
N LEU A 156 2.55 -35.73 -15.49
CA LEU A 156 2.77 -35.14 -14.17
C LEU A 156 1.84 -35.77 -13.12
N GLN A 157 0.56 -36.00 -13.44
CA GLN A 157 -0.38 -36.66 -12.51
C GLN A 157 0.08 -38.08 -12.16
N THR A 158 0.49 -38.87 -13.15
CA THR A 158 1.03 -40.22 -12.92
C THR A 158 2.24 -40.19 -12.02
N ALA A 159 3.21 -39.30 -12.29
CA ALA A 159 4.41 -39.17 -11.47
C ALA A 159 4.08 -38.76 -10.02
N ILE A 160 3.08 -37.90 -9.81
CA ILE A 160 2.65 -37.49 -8.47
C ILE A 160 1.96 -38.65 -7.72
N ASP A 161 1.11 -39.43 -8.38
CA ASP A 161 0.45 -40.58 -7.77
C ASP A 161 1.47 -41.66 -7.36
N GLU A 162 2.42 -41.96 -8.25
CA GLU A 162 3.46 -42.96 -7.99
C GLU A 162 4.41 -42.56 -6.85
N GLN A 163 4.82 -41.29 -6.78
CA GLN A 163 5.83 -40.81 -5.82
C GLN A 163 5.24 -40.36 -4.49
N HIS A 164 4.01 -39.82 -4.50
CA HIS A 164 3.42 -39.14 -3.35
C HIS A 164 2.01 -39.64 -2.99
N HIS A 165 1.43 -40.55 -3.78
CA HIS A 165 0.10 -41.13 -3.56
C HIS A 165 -1.02 -40.09 -3.50
N LEU A 166 -0.88 -39.00 -4.26
CA LEU A 166 -1.87 -37.93 -4.37
C LEU A 166 -2.65 -38.05 -5.67
N ASN A 167 -3.97 -38.11 -5.54
CA ASN A 167 -4.92 -38.34 -6.63
C ASN A 167 -5.97 -37.23 -6.72
N GLY A 168 -6.59 -37.09 -7.90
CA GLY A 168 -7.66 -36.12 -8.12
C GLY A 168 -7.21 -34.66 -8.05
N LEU A 169 -5.95 -34.42 -8.41
CA LEU A 169 -5.35 -33.10 -8.44
C LEU A 169 -5.98 -32.24 -9.54
N ARG A 170 -5.99 -30.94 -9.30
CA ARG A 170 -6.40 -29.93 -10.27
C ARG A 170 -5.22 -29.01 -10.53
N ILE A 171 -5.10 -28.53 -11.75
CA ILE A 171 -4.08 -27.55 -12.13
C ILE A 171 -4.76 -26.27 -12.59
N ASN A 172 -4.33 -25.12 -12.08
CA ASN A 172 -4.85 -23.86 -12.55
C ASN A 172 -4.35 -23.57 -13.98
N LEU A 173 -5.03 -22.67 -14.69
CA LEU A 173 -4.70 -22.38 -16.09
C LEU A 173 -3.31 -21.74 -16.26
N HIS A 174 -2.85 -20.98 -15.25
CA HIS A 174 -1.53 -20.35 -15.27
C HIS A 174 -0.41 -21.39 -15.27
N ALA A 175 -0.42 -22.30 -14.29
CA ALA A 175 0.53 -23.39 -14.17
C ALA A 175 0.48 -24.33 -15.38
N LEU A 176 -0.73 -24.67 -15.86
CA LEU A 176 -0.89 -25.55 -17.01
C LEU A 176 -0.25 -24.98 -18.29
N ARG A 177 -0.40 -23.66 -18.53
CA ARG A 177 0.18 -23.00 -19.70
C ARG A 177 1.71 -23.01 -19.70
N LYS A 178 2.35 -22.96 -18.53
CA LYS A 178 3.81 -22.99 -18.41
C LYS A 178 4.41 -24.38 -18.18
N LEU A 179 3.58 -25.40 -17.98
CA LEU A 179 3.98 -26.75 -17.59
C LEU A 179 5.05 -27.34 -18.51
N GLN A 180 4.80 -27.35 -19.82
CA GLN A 180 5.74 -27.96 -20.77
C GLN A 180 7.11 -27.28 -20.77
N ALA A 181 7.15 -25.95 -20.78
CA ALA A 181 8.40 -25.20 -20.75
C ALA A 181 9.16 -25.45 -19.44
N THR A 182 8.43 -25.51 -18.33
CA THR A 182 8.97 -25.77 -16.99
C THR A 182 9.59 -27.16 -16.89
N LEU A 183 8.88 -28.19 -17.36
CA LEU A 183 9.39 -29.58 -17.36
C LEU A 183 10.67 -29.71 -18.18
N ARG A 184 10.74 -29.07 -19.36
CA ARG A 184 11.94 -29.09 -20.19
C ARG A 184 13.11 -28.32 -19.58
N ALA A 185 12.85 -27.16 -18.97
CA ALA A 185 13.89 -26.36 -18.33
C ALA A 185 14.47 -27.03 -17.08
N GLY A 186 13.71 -27.89 -16.42
CA GLY A 186 14.14 -28.64 -15.24
C GLY A 186 14.64 -30.05 -15.53
N ASP A 187 14.95 -30.41 -16.78
CA ASP A 187 15.35 -31.78 -17.16
C ASP A 187 14.38 -32.85 -16.64
N TRP A 188 13.09 -32.58 -16.79
CA TRP A 188 11.97 -33.38 -16.31
C TRP A 188 11.84 -33.49 -14.79
N GLN A 189 12.57 -32.67 -14.05
CA GLN A 189 12.37 -32.43 -12.63
C GLN A 189 11.61 -31.12 -12.43
N THR A 190 10.63 -31.11 -11.54
CA THR A 190 9.84 -29.92 -11.26
C THR A 190 9.39 -29.87 -9.82
N THR A 191 9.28 -28.65 -9.28
CA THR A 191 8.60 -28.42 -8.02
C THR A 191 7.25 -27.78 -8.27
N ILE A 192 6.20 -28.46 -7.84
CA ILE A 192 4.82 -27.95 -7.90
C ILE A 192 4.47 -27.26 -6.60
N VAL A 193 3.67 -26.20 -6.67
CA VAL A 193 3.14 -25.52 -5.49
C VAL A 193 1.70 -25.98 -5.29
N LEU A 194 1.48 -26.78 -4.25
CA LEU A 194 0.19 -27.38 -3.92
C LEU A 194 -0.52 -26.59 -2.83
N ARG A 195 -1.81 -26.35 -3.04
CA ARG A 195 -2.74 -25.88 -2.01
C ARG A 195 -3.65 -27.02 -1.58
N GLU A 196 -3.75 -27.22 -0.27
CA GLU A 196 -4.63 -28.21 0.39
C GLU A 196 -4.51 -29.63 -0.19
N ASP A 197 -3.31 -30.00 -0.65
CA ASP A 197 -3.01 -31.28 -1.30
C ASP A 197 -3.91 -31.62 -2.51
N ARG A 198 -4.49 -30.59 -3.17
CA ARG A 198 -5.41 -30.77 -4.30
C ARG A 198 -5.16 -29.85 -5.47
N ASP A 199 -4.95 -28.56 -5.22
CA ASP A 199 -4.87 -27.57 -6.28
C ASP A 199 -3.41 -27.16 -6.53
N ILE A 200 -2.90 -27.45 -7.73
CA ILE A 200 -1.60 -26.98 -8.20
C ILE A 200 -1.75 -25.53 -8.64
N LEU A 201 -1.18 -24.64 -7.83
CA LEU A 201 -1.16 -23.20 -8.08
C LEU A 201 -0.06 -22.82 -9.07
N ASP A 202 1.07 -23.54 -9.00
CA ASP A 202 2.26 -23.17 -9.75
C ASP A 202 3.19 -24.35 -10.02
N VAL A 203 4.06 -24.21 -11.03
CA VAL A 203 5.09 -25.19 -11.38
C VAL A 203 6.43 -24.48 -11.65
N ARG A 204 7.53 -25.04 -11.14
CA ARG A 204 8.87 -24.45 -11.22
C ARG A 204 9.90 -25.50 -11.65
N PRO A 205 10.92 -25.11 -12.44
CA PRO A 205 11.90 -26.06 -12.95
C PRO A 205 12.84 -26.53 -11.83
N GLY A 206 13.13 -27.83 -11.79
CA GLY A 206 14.02 -28.41 -10.80
C GLY A 206 13.49 -28.35 -9.36
N TYR A 207 14.41 -28.45 -8.40
CA TYR A 207 14.10 -28.37 -6.98
C TYR A 207 14.07 -26.92 -6.50
N GLU A 208 12.92 -26.47 -6.02
CA GLU A 208 12.76 -25.16 -5.40
C GLU A 208 11.69 -25.19 -4.32
N ASP A 209 12.10 -25.07 -3.06
CA ASP A 209 11.25 -25.24 -1.88
C ASP A 209 10.81 -23.90 -1.24
N THR A 210 11.07 -22.78 -1.91
CA THR A 210 10.72 -21.44 -1.43
C THR A 210 9.23 -21.19 -1.64
N VAL A 211 8.49 -20.97 -0.55
CA VAL A 211 7.07 -20.59 -0.59
C VAL A 211 6.80 -19.57 0.51
N TYR A 212 6.23 -18.44 0.13
CA TYR A 212 5.98 -17.34 1.04
C TYR A 212 4.50 -17.00 1.11
N GLY A 213 4.10 -16.38 2.21
CA GLY A 213 2.78 -15.83 2.38
C GLY A 213 2.85 -14.51 3.13
N VAL A 214 1.78 -13.73 3.05
CA VAL A 214 1.69 -12.45 3.75
C VAL A 214 0.50 -12.48 4.71
N ALA A 215 0.75 -12.09 5.96
CA ALA A 215 -0.29 -11.82 6.93
C ALA A 215 -0.49 -10.31 7.06
N VAL A 216 -1.72 -9.85 6.82
CA VAL A 216 -2.08 -8.43 6.82
C VAL A 216 -3.09 -8.14 7.92
N ASP A 217 -2.83 -7.13 8.73
CA ASP A 217 -3.80 -6.53 9.66
C ASP A 217 -4.21 -5.14 9.15
N ILE A 218 -5.46 -5.03 8.68
CA ILE A 218 -6.08 -3.78 8.26
C ILE A 218 -6.78 -3.15 9.47
N GLY A 219 -6.01 -2.37 10.21
CA GLY A 219 -6.53 -1.49 11.24
C GLY A 219 -7.16 -0.22 10.66
N THR A 220 -8.00 0.44 11.44
CA THR A 220 -8.61 1.72 11.05
C THR A 220 -7.53 2.78 10.82
N THR A 221 -6.49 2.83 11.66
CA THR A 221 -5.42 3.85 11.57
C THR A 221 -4.13 3.33 10.94
N THR A 222 -3.84 2.03 11.09
CA THR A 222 -2.57 1.42 10.68
C THR A 222 -2.85 0.15 9.91
N VAL A 223 -2.13 -0.05 8.81
CA VAL A 223 -2.11 -1.32 8.06
C VAL A 223 -0.73 -1.93 8.27
N VAL A 224 -0.69 -3.20 8.67
CA VAL A 224 0.57 -3.94 8.92
C VAL A 224 0.59 -5.17 8.02
N ALA A 225 1.73 -5.44 7.39
CA ALA A 225 1.98 -6.63 6.58
C ALA A 225 3.23 -7.36 7.09
N HIS A 226 3.08 -8.65 7.36
CA HIS A 226 4.17 -9.56 7.74
C HIS A 226 4.41 -10.54 6.60
N LEU A 227 5.61 -10.52 6.01
CA LEU A 227 6.04 -11.52 5.04
C LEU A 227 6.58 -12.73 5.82
N CYS A 228 6.06 -13.91 5.51
CA CYS A 228 6.34 -15.14 6.22
C CYS A 228 6.85 -16.23 5.28
N ASP A 229 7.83 -17.00 5.73
CA ASP A 229 8.19 -18.29 5.15
C ASP A 229 7.14 -19.33 5.57
N LEU A 230 6.41 -19.90 4.60
CA LEU A 230 5.33 -20.84 4.90
C LEU A 230 5.83 -22.20 5.38
N ARG A 231 7.07 -22.57 5.08
CA ARG A 231 7.67 -23.84 5.51
C ARG A 231 8.14 -23.75 6.96
N THR A 232 8.75 -22.64 7.34
CA THR A 232 9.35 -22.48 8.68
C THR A 232 8.47 -21.71 9.65
N GLY A 233 7.48 -20.97 9.15
CA GLY A 233 6.66 -20.04 9.93
C GLY A 233 7.41 -18.77 10.35
N ALA A 234 8.64 -18.56 9.87
CA ALA A 234 9.45 -17.41 10.22
C ALA A 234 8.90 -16.14 9.55
N VAL A 235 8.84 -15.05 10.31
CA VAL A 235 8.55 -13.72 9.77
C VAL A 235 9.85 -13.13 9.23
N LEU A 236 9.90 -12.93 7.91
CA LEU A 236 11.08 -12.45 7.18
C LEU A 236 11.15 -10.92 7.15
N ALA A 237 10.01 -10.26 7.00
CA ALA A 237 9.90 -8.81 6.99
C ALA A 237 8.58 -8.35 7.63
N THR A 238 8.57 -7.15 8.18
CA THR A 238 7.38 -6.51 8.73
C THR A 238 7.34 -5.07 8.25
N GLU A 239 6.37 -4.79 7.40
CA GLU A 239 6.11 -3.44 6.90
C GLU A 239 4.79 -2.93 7.46
N ALA A 240 4.71 -1.62 7.63
CA ALA A 240 3.49 -1.00 8.11
C ALA A 240 3.35 0.42 7.58
N ALA A 241 2.11 0.82 7.33
CA ALA A 241 1.75 2.14 6.84
C ALA A 241 0.57 2.69 7.63
N MET A 242 0.41 4.01 7.63
CA MET A 242 -0.87 4.60 8.01
C MET A 242 -1.94 4.16 7.02
N ASN A 243 -3.15 3.89 7.51
CA ASN A 243 -4.28 3.59 6.64
C ASN A 243 -4.71 4.89 5.92
N PRO A 244 -4.53 5.00 4.60
CA PRO A 244 -4.83 6.25 3.87
C PRO A 244 -6.31 6.61 3.89
N GLN A 245 -7.19 5.66 4.22
CA GLN A 245 -8.62 5.93 4.39
C GLN A 245 -8.90 6.92 5.53
N VAL A 246 -7.94 7.18 6.43
CA VAL A 246 -8.06 8.24 7.46
C VAL A 246 -8.35 9.60 6.84
N ALA A 247 -7.85 9.89 5.63
CA ALA A 247 -8.12 11.14 4.92
C ALA A 247 -9.61 11.34 4.58
N HIS A 248 -10.39 10.26 4.56
CA HIS A 248 -11.81 10.22 4.19
C HIS A 248 -12.73 9.87 5.38
N GLY A 249 -12.15 9.62 6.55
CA GLY A 249 -12.87 9.28 7.78
C GLY A 249 -11.92 8.75 8.86
N GLU A 250 -11.89 9.42 10.01
CA GLU A 250 -11.01 9.06 11.13
C GLU A 250 -11.42 7.75 11.82
N ASP A 251 -12.71 7.42 11.74
CA ASP A 251 -13.29 6.23 12.35
C ASP A 251 -14.13 5.42 11.35
N VAL A 252 -14.67 4.30 11.83
CA VAL A 252 -15.46 3.37 11.03
C VAL A 252 -16.75 4.03 10.50
N MET A 253 -17.45 4.79 11.34
CA MET A 253 -18.77 5.37 10.99
C MET A 253 -18.63 6.48 9.96
N SER A 254 -17.62 7.35 10.10
CA SER A 254 -17.32 8.40 9.14
C SER A 254 -16.95 7.85 7.77
N ARG A 255 -16.24 6.71 7.70
CA ARG A 255 -15.97 6.02 6.42
C ARG A 255 -17.22 5.43 5.79
N ILE A 256 -18.10 4.82 6.58
CA ILE A 256 -19.40 4.33 6.08
C ILE A 256 -20.20 5.50 5.51
N SER A 257 -20.25 6.63 6.24
CA SER A 257 -20.92 7.84 5.77
C SER A 257 -20.30 8.37 4.47
N TYR A 258 -18.98 8.37 4.35
CA TYR A 258 -18.27 8.78 3.13
C TYR A 258 -18.69 7.92 1.93
N VAL A 259 -18.73 6.60 2.11
CA VAL A 259 -19.18 5.66 1.07
C VAL A 259 -20.63 5.95 0.65
N MET A 260 -21.51 6.22 1.61
CA MET A 260 -22.93 6.49 1.33
C MET A 260 -23.17 7.85 0.66
N MET A 261 -22.37 8.86 0.99
CA MET A 261 -22.59 10.24 0.56
C MET A 261 -21.86 10.61 -0.73
N GLN A 262 -20.75 9.93 -1.04
CA GLN A 262 -19.94 10.24 -2.21
C GLN A 262 -20.25 9.27 -3.37
N PRO A 263 -20.51 9.77 -4.59
CA PRO A 263 -20.86 8.94 -5.75
C PRO A 263 -19.87 7.80 -6.07
N ASN A 264 -18.59 7.91 -5.67
CA ASN A 264 -17.55 6.87 -5.84
C ASN A 264 -16.81 6.58 -4.51
N GLY A 265 -17.49 6.74 -3.38
CA GLY A 265 -16.87 6.65 -2.07
C GLY A 265 -16.26 5.28 -1.79
N LEU A 266 -16.95 4.20 -2.17
CA LEU A 266 -16.44 2.83 -2.02
C LEU A 266 -15.17 2.60 -2.82
N ASP A 267 -15.20 2.86 -4.13
CA ASP A 267 -14.05 2.66 -5.02
C ASP A 267 -12.81 3.44 -4.56
N THR A 268 -13.03 4.66 -4.04
CA THR A 268 -11.97 5.50 -3.48
C THR A 268 -11.30 4.83 -2.28
N LEU A 269 -12.09 4.38 -1.30
CA LEU A 269 -11.55 3.73 -0.10
C LEU A 269 -10.95 2.36 -0.40
N HIS A 270 -11.56 1.60 -1.32
CA HIS A 270 -11.08 0.31 -1.77
C HIS A 270 -9.73 0.45 -2.48
N ARG A 271 -9.62 1.34 -3.47
CA ARG A 271 -8.34 1.60 -4.16
C ARG A 271 -7.25 2.04 -3.18
N ALA A 272 -7.58 2.92 -2.23
CA ALA A 272 -6.62 3.39 -1.24
C ALA A 272 -6.04 2.24 -0.38
N ILE A 273 -6.86 1.25 -0.02
CA ILE A 273 -6.36 0.09 0.73
C ILE A 273 -5.57 -0.87 -0.17
N ILE A 274 -6.04 -1.15 -1.39
CA ILE A 274 -5.33 -2.03 -2.34
C ILE A 274 -3.94 -1.48 -2.69
N ASP A 275 -3.82 -0.19 -2.99
CA ASP A 275 -2.54 0.46 -3.30
C ASP A 275 -1.58 0.41 -2.10
N THR A 276 -2.11 0.51 -0.89
CA THR A 276 -1.32 0.37 0.34
C THR A 276 -0.83 -1.05 0.54
N LEU A 277 -1.68 -2.06 0.35
CA LEU A 277 -1.30 -3.47 0.46
C LEU A 277 -0.23 -3.84 -0.56
N ASN A 278 -0.41 -3.48 -1.83
CA ASN A 278 0.56 -3.77 -2.89
C ASN A 278 1.93 -3.17 -2.58
N ARG A 279 1.96 -1.92 -2.11
CA ARG A 279 3.20 -1.23 -1.72
C ARG A 279 3.87 -1.86 -0.50
N LEU A 280 3.11 -2.23 0.53
CA LEU A 280 3.64 -2.91 1.72
C LEU A 280 4.21 -4.28 1.37
N ILE A 281 3.50 -5.05 0.54
CA ILE A 281 3.94 -6.38 0.08
C ILE A 281 5.22 -6.25 -0.74
N ALA A 282 5.28 -5.30 -1.69
CA ALA A 282 6.47 -5.07 -2.50
C ALA A 282 7.68 -4.67 -1.64
N SER A 283 7.50 -3.75 -0.68
CA SER A 283 8.55 -3.31 0.24
C SER A 283 9.04 -4.45 1.15
N ALA A 284 8.13 -5.29 1.63
CA ALA A 284 8.47 -6.45 2.45
C ALA A 284 9.23 -7.51 1.65
N ALA A 285 8.81 -7.76 0.40
CA ALA A 285 9.48 -8.67 -0.52
C ALA A 285 10.90 -8.19 -0.86
N GLU A 286 11.06 -6.90 -1.20
CA GLU A 286 12.36 -6.28 -1.47
C GLU A 286 13.30 -6.37 -0.26
N SER A 287 12.80 -6.02 0.93
CA SER A 287 13.59 -6.06 2.17
C SER A 287 14.06 -7.46 2.54
N ALA A 288 13.29 -8.49 2.16
CA ALA A 288 13.64 -9.89 2.39
C ALA A 288 14.39 -10.55 1.23
N GLY A 289 14.59 -9.87 0.10
CA GLY A 289 15.17 -10.44 -1.12
C GLY A 289 14.31 -11.53 -1.76
N VAL A 290 12.99 -11.43 -1.60
CA VAL A 290 12.00 -12.41 -2.09
C VAL A 290 11.35 -11.91 -3.39
N ALA A 291 11.19 -12.80 -4.37
CA ALA A 291 10.41 -12.50 -5.57
C ALA A 291 8.91 -12.50 -5.25
N ILE A 292 8.16 -11.50 -5.74
CA ILE A 292 6.71 -11.39 -5.53
C ILE A 292 5.97 -12.63 -6.04
N ASP A 293 6.43 -13.23 -7.14
CA ASP A 293 5.86 -14.43 -7.74
C ASP A 293 5.97 -15.68 -6.84
N HIS A 294 6.75 -15.62 -5.75
CA HIS A 294 6.87 -16.69 -4.76
C HIS A 294 5.96 -16.49 -3.53
N ILE A 295 5.12 -15.45 -3.53
CA ILE A 295 4.10 -15.20 -2.51
C ILE A 295 2.79 -15.83 -2.97
N TYR A 296 2.42 -16.96 -2.37
CA TYR A 296 1.29 -17.78 -2.82
C TYR A 296 0.05 -17.70 -1.92
N ASP A 297 0.19 -17.16 -0.72
CA ASP A 297 -0.90 -17.08 0.25
C ASP A 297 -0.97 -15.70 0.90
N LEU A 298 -2.20 -15.20 1.10
CA LEU A 298 -2.48 -13.91 1.71
C LEU A 298 -3.61 -14.08 2.71
N VAL A 299 -3.31 -13.83 3.98
CA VAL A 299 -4.30 -13.81 5.06
C VAL A 299 -4.52 -12.37 5.48
N VAL A 300 -5.74 -11.87 5.31
CA VAL A 300 -6.12 -10.52 5.69
C VAL A 300 -7.05 -10.58 6.90
N VAL A 301 -6.72 -9.84 7.94
CA VAL A 301 -7.57 -9.60 9.11
C VAL A 301 -7.90 -8.13 9.22
N GLY A 302 -9.07 -7.82 9.76
CA GLY A 302 -9.55 -6.47 9.95
C GLY A 302 -10.90 -6.51 10.66
N ASN A 303 -11.33 -5.37 11.21
CA ASN A 303 -12.71 -5.26 11.67
C ASN A 303 -13.68 -5.37 10.48
N THR A 304 -14.95 -5.68 10.76
CA THR A 304 -15.98 -5.95 9.74
C THR A 304 -16.02 -4.89 8.64
N THR A 305 -15.99 -3.60 8.99
CA THR A 305 -16.02 -2.53 8.01
C THR A 305 -14.75 -2.49 7.16
N MET A 306 -13.57 -2.68 7.76
CA MET A 306 -12.32 -2.71 6.98
C MET A 306 -12.32 -3.86 5.98
N THR A 307 -12.83 -5.04 6.36
CA THR A 307 -12.99 -6.18 5.45
C THR A 307 -13.99 -5.86 4.34
N HIS A 308 -15.10 -5.19 4.62
CA HIS A 308 -16.07 -4.76 3.60
C HIS A 308 -15.56 -3.65 2.66
N LEU A 309 -14.62 -2.81 3.10
CA LEU A 309 -13.99 -1.83 2.22
C LEU A 309 -12.89 -2.47 1.36
N PHE A 310 -12.29 -3.56 1.85
CA PHE A 310 -11.25 -4.30 1.16
C PHE A 310 -11.78 -5.24 0.06
N LEU A 311 -12.93 -5.90 0.26
CA LEU A 311 -13.55 -6.84 -0.69
C LEU A 311 -14.67 -6.20 -1.51
#